data_AF-A0A6C0FQ61-F1
#
_entry.id   AF-A0A6C0FQ61-F1
#
_cell.length_a   1.000
_cell.length_b   1.000
_cell.length_c   1.000
_cell.angle_alpha   90.00
_cell.angle_beta   90.00
_cell.angle_gamma   90.00
#
_symmetry.space_group_name_H-M   'P 1'
#
loop_
_entity.id
_entity.type
_entity.pdbx_description
1 polymer ?
#
loop_
_entity_poly.entity_id
_entity_poly.type
_entity_poly.pdbx_seq_one_letter_code
_entity_poly.pdbx_strand_id
1 'polypeptide(L)'
;MSEPRINDRIRVAEVRLVGPNGEQVGIVRVEDALRLAQDADLDLVEVAPDARPPVCKIMDYGKFKYEADMKAREARRNQTNTVLKEIRFRLKIDPHDYGTKKGHVERFLKAGDKVKVMIMFRGREQSRPEMGIRLLQRLAEDVAELGFVESSPKQDGRNMIMVLGPTKKKADQKLEQRRAAQAAARAAEETEPEASAAAPEAPTAVPVRTEAPVAPAATAPSAPAPAVAAPAPAAAAPAPAAAAPAAAAAPAAPAADAAEASRPAAPRPASPRPPAPRAAPARTAQAAPAPAARPAAPRPAPASATPKPPAPRPAPRPRPQAPGQSG
;
A
#
# COMPACT_ATOMS: atom_id res chain seq x y z
N MET A 1 -3.38 13.51 -6.34
CA MET A 1 -3.71 14.33 -7.52
C MET A 1 -3.41 15.78 -7.18
N SER A 2 -2.94 16.58 -8.14
CA SER A 2 -3.19 18.03 -8.07
C SER A 2 -4.69 18.25 -8.23
N GLU A 3 -5.25 19.26 -7.57
CA GLU A 3 -6.57 19.75 -7.93
C GLU A 3 -6.44 20.43 -9.31
N PRO A 4 -7.29 20.10 -10.30
CA PRO A 4 -7.23 20.73 -11.63
C PRO A 4 -7.70 22.19 -11.54
N ARG A 5 -7.23 23.02 -12.47
CA ARG A 5 -7.73 24.39 -12.61
C ARG A 5 -9.03 24.39 -13.40
N ILE A 6 -9.91 25.33 -13.09
CA ILE A 6 -11.22 25.49 -13.72
C ILE A 6 -11.41 26.95 -14.12
N ASN A 7 -12.09 27.17 -15.24
CA ASN A 7 -12.57 28.47 -15.72
C ASN A 7 -11.47 29.56 -15.61
N ASP A 8 -11.72 30.67 -14.92
CA ASP A 8 -10.83 31.84 -14.76
C ASP A 8 -9.49 31.55 -14.05
N ARG A 9 -9.30 30.33 -13.50
CA ARG A 9 -8.02 29.89 -12.96
C ARG A 9 -7.03 29.49 -14.05
N ILE A 10 -7.49 29.29 -15.29
CA ILE A 10 -6.69 28.94 -16.46
C ILE A 10 -6.13 30.23 -17.08
N ARG A 11 -4.82 30.45 -16.95
CA ARG A 11 -4.13 31.71 -17.32
C ARG A 11 -3.25 31.61 -18.58
N VAL A 12 -3.58 30.72 -19.49
CA VAL A 12 -2.88 30.58 -20.78
C VAL A 12 -3.67 31.27 -21.89
N ALA A 13 -3.00 31.64 -22.99
CA ALA A 13 -3.69 32.24 -24.13
C ALA A 13 -4.45 31.21 -24.98
N GLU A 14 -3.85 30.04 -25.19
CA GLU A 14 -4.32 28.99 -26.10
C GLU A 14 -4.37 27.63 -25.40
N VAL A 15 -5.43 26.87 -25.68
CA VAL A 15 -5.70 25.56 -25.08
C VAL A 15 -6.08 24.55 -26.16
N ARG A 16 -5.76 23.28 -25.93
CA ARG A 16 -6.36 22.18 -26.71
C ARG A 16 -7.70 21.83 -26.07
N LEU A 17 -8.79 22.09 -26.77
CA LEU A 17 -10.15 21.90 -26.27
C LEU A 17 -10.73 20.53 -26.65
N VAL A 18 -11.31 19.87 -25.66
CA VAL A 18 -12.11 18.65 -25.81
C VAL A 18 -13.54 18.94 -25.33
N GLY A 19 -14.53 18.67 -26.16
CA GLY A 19 -15.95 18.83 -25.84
C GLY A 19 -16.46 17.78 -24.84
N PRO A 20 -17.67 17.95 -24.30
CA PRO A 20 -18.20 17.07 -23.23
C PRO A 20 -18.23 15.59 -23.64
N ASN A 21 -18.69 15.32 -24.86
CA ASN A 21 -18.78 13.98 -25.45
C ASN A 21 -17.42 13.37 -25.86
N GLY A 22 -16.30 14.07 -25.67
CA GLY A 22 -14.96 13.62 -26.09
C GLY A 22 -14.54 14.05 -27.49
N GLU A 23 -15.38 14.83 -28.18
CA GLU A 23 -15.05 15.48 -29.46
C GLU A 23 -13.83 16.41 -29.32
N GLN A 24 -12.94 16.42 -30.32
CA GLN A 24 -11.72 17.23 -30.29
C GLN A 24 -11.90 18.47 -31.16
N VAL A 25 -12.18 19.61 -30.53
CA VAL A 25 -12.39 20.91 -31.21
C VAL A 25 -11.07 21.47 -31.77
N GLY A 26 -9.92 21.03 -31.23
CA GLY A 26 -8.59 21.41 -31.71
C GLY A 26 -7.89 22.38 -30.77
N ILE A 27 -7.15 23.35 -31.32
CA ILE A 27 -6.50 24.42 -30.56
C ILE A 27 -7.33 25.70 -30.72
N VAL A 28 -7.75 26.28 -29.60
CA VAL A 28 -8.59 27.49 -29.54
C VAL A 28 -8.06 28.46 -28.49
N ARG A 29 -8.55 29.71 -28.50
CA ARG A 29 -8.29 30.67 -27.43
C ARG A 29 -9.11 30.32 -26.19
N VAL A 30 -8.59 30.66 -25.00
CA VAL A 30 -9.30 30.40 -23.74
C VAL A 30 -10.64 31.12 -23.68
N GLU A 31 -10.75 32.32 -24.26
CA GLU A 31 -12.02 33.08 -24.34
C GLU A 31 -13.12 32.29 -25.08
N ASP A 32 -12.79 31.65 -26.20
CA ASP A 32 -13.75 30.84 -26.96
C ASP A 32 -14.05 29.51 -26.26
N ALA A 33 -13.06 28.92 -25.59
CA ALA A 33 -13.26 27.72 -24.76
C ALA A 33 -14.14 27.99 -23.53
N LEU A 34 -14.10 29.20 -22.96
CA LEU A 34 -14.97 29.63 -21.86
C LEU A 34 -16.40 29.89 -22.36
N ARG A 35 -16.57 30.51 -23.54
CA ARG A 35 -17.89 30.67 -24.17
C ARG A 35 -18.53 29.32 -24.45
N LEU A 36 -17.83 28.39 -25.12
CA LEU A 36 -18.33 27.05 -25.41
C LEU A 36 -18.64 26.20 -24.16
N ALA A 37 -18.06 26.54 -23.00
CA ALA A 37 -18.40 25.94 -21.72
C ALA A 37 -19.70 26.55 -21.13
N GLN A 38 -19.84 27.88 -21.20
CA GLN A 38 -21.04 28.62 -20.79
C GLN A 38 -22.26 28.28 -21.67
N ASP A 39 -22.10 28.22 -22.99
CA ASP A 39 -23.13 27.82 -23.96
C ASP A 39 -23.64 26.37 -23.76
N ALA A 40 -22.91 25.58 -22.96
CA ALA A 40 -23.23 24.19 -22.63
C ALA A 40 -23.61 23.97 -21.15
N ASP A 41 -23.69 25.03 -20.33
CA ASP A 41 -23.90 24.97 -18.87
C ASP A 41 -22.87 24.07 -18.12
N LEU A 42 -21.60 24.07 -18.54
CA LEU A 42 -20.54 23.21 -17.99
C LEU A 42 -19.24 23.99 -17.66
N ASP A 43 -18.34 23.39 -16.86
CA ASP A 43 -17.02 23.97 -16.55
C ASP A 43 -15.97 23.63 -17.60
N LEU A 44 -15.02 24.55 -17.81
CA LEU A 44 -13.78 24.32 -18.54
C LEU A 44 -12.69 23.82 -17.56
N VAL A 45 -12.35 22.53 -17.60
CA VAL A 45 -11.43 21.89 -16.64
C VAL A 45 -10.07 21.58 -17.29
N GLU A 46 -8.97 22.09 -16.72
CA GLU A 46 -7.59 21.81 -17.12
C GLU A 46 -7.20 20.38 -16.66
N VAL A 47 -7.24 19.41 -17.59
CA VAL A 47 -6.96 17.98 -17.30
C VAL A 47 -5.50 17.59 -17.46
N ALA A 48 -4.73 18.32 -18.28
CA ALA A 48 -3.30 18.09 -18.49
C ALA A 48 -2.53 19.42 -18.63
N PRO A 49 -2.02 19.99 -17.52
CA PRO A 49 -1.28 21.26 -17.52
C PRO A 49 0.15 21.13 -18.09
N ASP A 50 0.71 19.92 -18.11
CA ASP A 50 2.08 19.65 -18.57
C ASP A 50 2.23 19.66 -20.10
N ALA A 51 1.11 19.65 -20.83
CA ALA A 51 1.08 19.70 -22.30
C ALA A 51 1.26 21.13 -22.84
N ARG A 52 1.72 21.25 -24.08
CA ARG A 52 1.87 22.54 -24.80
C ARG A 52 1.22 22.45 -26.19
N PRO A 53 0.10 23.15 -26.45
CA PRO A 53 -0.76 23.83 -25.46
C PRO A 53 -1.38 22.85 -24.45
N PRO A 54 -1.77 23.29 -23.24
CA PRO A 54 -2.37 22.44 -22.22
C PRO A 54 -3.75 21.96 -22.66
N VAL A 55 -4.17 20.79 -22.16
CA VAL A 55 -5.43 20.17 -22.54
C VAL A 55 -6.52 20.54 -21.54
N CYS A 56 -7.57 21.20 -22.04
CA CYS A 56 -8.78 21.52 -21.30
C CYS A 56 -9.95 20.72 -21.85
N LYS A 57 -10.79 20.17 -20.96
CA LYS A 57 -12.01 19.47 -21.33
C LYS A 57 -13.21 20.13 -20.68
N ILE A 58 -14.28 20.33 -21.45
CA ILE A 58 -15.58 20.77 -20.95
C ILE A 58 -16.23 19.60 -20.18
N MET A 59 -16.55 19.78 -18.90
CA MET A 59 -17.21 18.80 -18.05
C MET A 59 -17.79 19.43 -16.78
N ASP A 60 -18.72 18.74 -16.12
CA ASP A 60 -19.18 19.10 -14.77
C ASP A 60 -18.04 18.83 -13.75
N TYR A 61 -17.47 19.90 -13.18
CA TYR A 61 -16.41 19.79 -12.18
C TYR A 61 -16.91 19.20 -10.86
N GLY A 62 -18.16 19.47 -10.47
CA GLY A 62 -18.78 18.97 -9.24
C GLY A 62 -18.91 17.46 -9.26
N LYS A 63 -19.48 16.90 -10.34
CA LYS A 63 -19.56 15.45 -10.57
C LYS A 63 -18.18 14.82 -10.70
N PHE A 64 -17.27 15.39 -11.49
CA PHE A 64 -15.90 14.88 -11.60
C PHE A 64 -15.20 14.82 -10.23
N LYS A 65 -15.34 15.88 -9.42
CA LYS A 65 -14.78 15.92 -8.07
C LYS A 65 -15.42 14.88 -7.14
N TYR A 66 -16.74 14.70 -7.19
CA TYR A 66 -17.43 13.66 -6.42
C TYR A 66 -16.96 12.25 -6.81
N GLU A 67 -16.90 11.93 -8.11
CA GLU A 67 -16.41 10.64 -8.59
C GLU A 67 -14.93 10.42 -8.24
N ALA A 68 -14.09 11.44 -8.37
CA ALA A 68 -12.68 11.39 -7.98
C ALA A 68 -12.50 11.18 -6.47
N ASP A 69 -13.27 11.88 -5.62
CA ASP A 69 -13.23 11.70 -4.17
C ASP A 69 -13.79 10.33 -3.75
N MET A 70 -14.88 9.85 -4.37
CA MET A 70 -15.42 8.53 -4.11
C MET A 70 -14.45 7.42 -4.52
N LYS A 71 -13.85 7.52 -5.71
CA LYS A 71 -12.78 6.62 -6.18
C LYS A 71 -11.54 6.70 -5.31
N ALA A 72 -11.18 7.87 -4.78
CA ALA A 72 -10.07 8.01 -3.83
C ALA A 72 -10.41 7.43 -2.45
N ARG A 73 -11.65 7.56 -1.96
CA ARG A 73 -12.13 6.94 -0.72
C ARG A 73 -12.18 5.41 -0.86
N GLU A 74 -12.65 4.90 -1.99
CA GLU A 74 -12.65 3.47 -2.30
C GLU A 74 -11.22 2.93 -2.44
N ALA A 75 -10.34 3.62 -3.18
CA ALA A 75 -8.94 3.26 -3.29
C ALA A 75 -8.24 3.21 -1.90
N ARG A 76 -8.50 4.18 -1.01
CA ARG A 76 -8.00 4.16 0.38
C ARG A 76 -8.61 3.03 1.23
N ARG A 77 -9.85 2.61 0.96
CA ARG A 77 -10.54 1.50 1.65
C ARG A 77 -10.04 0.13 1.16
N ASN A 78 -9.74 0.02 -0.12
CA ASN A 78 -9.25 -1.20 -0.77
C ASN A 78 -7.73 -1.35 -0.63
N GLN A 79 -6.98 -0.24 -0.49
CA GLN A 79 -5.58 -0.21 -0.09
C GLN A 79 -5.42 -0.86 1.28
N THR A 80 -5.07 -2.13 1.27
CA THR A 80 -5.06 -2.95 2.47
C THR A 80 -3.77 -2.67 3.25
N ASN A 81 -3.83 -1.67 4.14
CA ASN A 81 -2.70 -1.17 4.93
C ASN A 81 -1.98 -2.31 5.67
N THR A 82 -0.71 -2.54 5.31
CA THR A 82 0.19 -3.51 5.95
C THR A 82 0.88 -2.81 7.12
N VAL A 83 0.42 -3.09 8.34
CA VAL A 83 0.92 -2.44 9.54
C VAL A 83 2.16 -3.17 10.05
N LEU A 84 3.18 -2.43 10.47
CA LEU A 84 4.32 -3.02 11.19
C LEU A 84 3.93 -3.25 12.66
N LYS A 85 3.81 -4.51 13.07
CA LYS A 85 3.53 -4.90 14.46
C LYS A 85 4.84 -5.16 15.19
N GLU A 86 5.04 -4.52 16.34
CA GLU A 86 6.22 -4.78 17.18
C GLU A 86 5.91 -5.83 18.25
N ILE A 87 6.72 -6.89 18.35
CA ILE A 87 6.66 -7.86 19.45
C ILE A 87 7.98 -7.82 20.23
N ARG A 88 7.89 -7.60 21.55
CA ARG A 88 9.04 -7.44 22.44
C ARG A 88 9.34 -8.74 23.17
N PHE A 89 10.55 -9.26 23.00
CA PHE A 89 11.05 -10.48 23.64
C PHE A 89 12.04 -10.15 24.76
N ARG A 90 12.14 -11.04 25.75
CA ARG A 90 13.20 -11.05 26.78
C ARG A 90 14.24 -12.11 26.40
N LEU A 91 15.51 -11.89 26.75
CA LEU A 91 16.58 -12.83 26.44
C LEU A 91 16.41 -14.17 27.17
N LYS A 92 15.95 -14.12 28.43
CA LYS A 92 15.43 -15.26 29.18
C LYS A 92 13.91 -15.27 29.04
N ILE A 93 13.42 -16.09 28.13
CA ILE A 93 12.00 -16.36 27.91
C ILE A 93 11.67 -17.78 28.34
N ASP A 94 10.50 -17.95 28.96
CA ASP A 94 9.98 -19.27 29.34
C ASP A 94 9.39 -19.99 28.10
N PRO A 95 9.46 -21.33 27.97
CA PRO A 95 8.87 -22.05 26.84
C PRO A 95 7.39 -21.75 26.57
N HIS A 96 6.57 -21.51 27.61
CA HIS A 96 5.15 -21.18 27.47
C HIS A 96 4.94 -19.73 26.97
N ASP A 97 5.74 -18.78 27.48
CA ASP A 97 5.73 -17.39 27.00
C ASP A 97 6.28 -17.29 25.56
N TYR A 98 7.24 -18.16 25.19
CA TYR A 98 7.71 -18.30 23.82
C TYR A 98 6.60 -18.81 22.90
N GLY A 99 5.91 -19.88 23.25
CA GLY A 99 4.76 -20.40 22.47
C GLY A 99 3.66 -19.35 22.27
N THR A 100 3.34 -18.60 23.34
CA THR A 100 2.36 -17.50 23.29
C THR A 100 2.79 -16.40 22.32
N LYS A 101 4.07 -15.98 22.35
CA LYS A 101 4.60 -14.98 21.41
C LYS A 101 4.76 -15.52 19.98
N LYS A 102 5.09 -16.80 19.78
CA LYS A 102 5.07 -17.47 18.46
C LYS A 102 3.67 -17.37 17.86
N GLY A 103 2.63 -17.73 18.62
CA GLY A 103 1.23 -17.58 18.20
C GLY A 103 0.84 -16.15 17.80
N HIS A 104 1.39 -15.13 18.47
CA HIS A 104 1.21 -13.73 18.05
C HIS A 104 1.96 -13.38 16.73
N VAL A 105 3.21 -13.85 16.54
CA VAL A 105 3.94 -13.68 15.28
C VAL A 105 3.15 -14.33 14.14
N GLU A 106 2.74 -15.59 14.29
CA GLU A 106 1.93 -16.31 13.33
C GLU A 106 0.62 -15.59 13.01
N ARG A 107 -0.12 -15.13 14.03
CA ARG A 107 -1.40 -14.44 13.85
C ARG A 107 -1.24 -13.15 13.02
N PHE A 108 -0.16 -12.41 13.19
CA PHE A 108 0.09 -11.20 12.39
C PHE A 108 0.54 -11.54 10.96
N LEU A 109 1.35 -12.58 10.74
CA LEU A 109 1.74 -13.03 9.40
C LEU A 109 0.56 -13.65 8.63
N LYS A 110 -0.32 -14.41 9.31
CA LYS A 110 -1.61 -14.89 8.80
C LYS A 110 -2.59 -13.73 8.51
N ALA A 111 -2.48 -12.62 9.23
CA ALA A 111 -3.18 -11.36 8.90
C ALA A 111 -2.47 -10.53 7.80
N GLY A 112 -1.33 -10.98 7.27
CA GLY A 112 -0.54 -10.28 6.26
C GLY A 112 0.16 -9.00 6.73
N ASP A 113 0.26 -8.76 8.04
CA ASP A 113 1.03 -7.67 8.63
C ASP A 113 2.52 -8.04 8.75
N LYS A 114 3.42 -7.04 8.70
CA LYS A 114 4.85 -7.24 8.94
C LYS A 114 5.13 -7.28 10.44
N VAL A 115 6.04 -8.14 10.89
CA VAL A 115 6.37 -8.28 12.32
C VAL A 115 7.81 -7.87 12.58
N LYS A 116 7.99 -6.80 13.37
CA LYS A 116 9.28 -6.40 13.93
C LYS A 116 9.46 -7.06 15.29
N VAL A 117 10.25 -8.12 15.33
CA VAL A 117 10.64 -8.81 16.56
C VAL A 117 11.79 -8.05 17.20
N MET A 118 11.66 -7.68 18.47
CA MET A 118 12.62 -6.84 19.18
C MET A 118 13.00 -7.45 20.54
N ILE A 119 14.24 -7.93 20.66
CA ILE A 119 14.85 -8.30 21.94
C ILE A 119 15.43 -7.04 22.58
N MET A 120 15.25 -6.87 23.89
CA MET A 120 15.93 -5.83 24.68
C MET A 120 16.95 -6.48 25.62
N PHE A 121 18.22 -6.11 25.51
CA PHE A 121 19.24 -6.53 26.46
C PHE A 121 19.15 -5.69 27.76
N ARG A 122 19.31 -6.33 28.93
CA ARG A 122 19.35 -5.64 30.23
C ARG A 122 20.77 -5.62 30.81
N GLY A 123 21.46 -4.50 30.65
CA GLY A 123 22.73 -4.23 31.33
C GLY A 123 23.82 -5.25 31.00
N ARG A 124 24.08 -6.18 31.94
CA ARG A 124 25.07 -7.26 31.82
C ARG A 124 24.81 -8.24 30.66
N GLU A 125 23.60 -8.26 30.11
CA GLU A 125 23.25 -9.12 28.96
C GLU A 125 23.80 -8.61 27.61
N GLN A 126 24.19 -7.33 27.52
CA GLN A 126 24.70 -6.75 26.25
C GLN A 126 26.02 -7.37 25.78
N SER A 127 26.75 -8.07 26.64
CA SER A 127 27.97 -8.81 26.30
C SER A 127 27.71 -10.20 25.69
N ARG A 128 26.44 -10.63 25.56
CA ARG A 128 26.06 -11.93 24.97
C ARG A 128 25.00 -11.80 23.87
N PRO A 129 25.27 -11.05 22.78
CA PRO A 129 24.32 -10.91 21.67
C PRO A 129 23.97 -12.26 21.02
N GLU A 130 24.91 -13.20 20.97
CA GLU A 130 24.71 -14.57 20.45
C GLU A 130 23.44 -15.26 20.98
N MET A 131 23.14 -15.15 22.27
CA MET A 131 21.98 -15.80 22.87
C MET A 131 20.67 -15.26 22.29
N GLY A 132 20.64 -13.98 21.94
CA GLY A 132 19.49 -13.38 21.25
C GLY A 132 19.46 -13.75 19.78
N ILE A 133 20.61 -13.90 19.11
CA ILE A 133 20.68 -14.33 17.71
C ILE A 133 20.13 -15.75 17.59
N ARG A 134 20.55 -16.67 18.47
CA ARG A 134 20.04 -18.06 18.53
C ARG A 134 18.53 -18.10 18.78
N LEU A 135 17.99 -17.23 19.63
CA LEU A 135 16.54 -17.13 19.88
C LEU A 135 15.76 -16.60 18.66
N LEU A 136 16.29 -15.60 17.95
CA LEU A 136 15.68 -15.07 16.72
C LEU A 136 15.80 -16.04 15.55
N GLN A 137 16.90 -16.78 15.46
CA GLN A 137 17.15 -17.80 14.46
C GLN A 137 16.16 -18.96 14.61
N ARG A 138 16.01 -19.50 15.83
CA ARG A 138 14.97 -20.49 16.14
C ARG A 138 13.57 -19.98 15.80
N LEU A 139 13.27 -18.71 16.11
CA LEU A 139 11.98 -18.11 15.79
C LEU A 139 11.75 -17.91 14.28
N ALA A 140 12.82 -17.73 13.49
CA ALA A 140 12.72 -17.69 12.03
C ALA A 140 12.46 -19.10 11.45
N GLU A 141 13.14 -20.13 11.97
CA GLU A 141 12.90 -21.54 11.62
C GLU A 141 11.46 -21.97 11.97
N ASP A 142 11.00 -21.66 13.19
CA ASP A 142 9.64 -21.88 13.70
C ASP A 142 8.53 -21.24 12.84
N VAL A 143 8.87 -20.29 11.95
CA VAL A 143 7.94 -19.42 11.22
C VAL A 143 8.13 -19.48 9.68
N ALA A 144 9.14 -20.21 9.20
CA ALA A 144 9.52 -20.29 7.78
C ALA A 144 8.39 -20.75 6.84
N GLU A 145 7.42 -21.52 7.35
CA GLU A 145 6.22 -21.95 6.62
C GLU A 145 5.26 -20.80 6.28
N LEU A 146 5.27 -19.72 7.05
CA LEU A 146 4.27 -18.63 7.01
C LEU A 146 4.88 -17.28 6.60
N GLY A 147 6.17 -17.08 6.84
CA GLY A 147 6.87 -15.83 6.58
C GLY A 147 8.33 -16.01 6.22
N PHE A 148 8.90 -14.97 5.61
CA PHE A 148 10.32 -14.87 5.28
C PHE A 148 11.00 -13.79 6.14
N VAL A 149 12.33 -13.91 6.30
CA VAL A 149 13.12 -12.89 6.99
C VAL A 149 13.43 -11.74 6.02
N GLU A 150 12.79 -10.59 6.23
CA GLU A 150 13.00 -9.37 5.42
C GLU A 150 14.25 -8.60 5.87
N SER A 151 14.53 -8.59 7.19
CA SER A 151 15.83 -8.19 7.71
C SER A 151 16.28 -9.17 8.77
N SER A 152 17.44 -9.78 8.51
CA SER A 152 18.24 -10.58 9.45
C SER A 152 18.40 -9.87 10.80
N PRO A 153 18.62 -10.61 11.90
CA PRO A 153 18.82 -10.03 13.23
C PRO A 153 19.99 -9.05 13.24
N LYS A 154 19.71 -7.78 13.54
CA LYS A 154 20.68 -6.68 13.63
C LYS A 154 20.63 -6.05 15.02
N GLN A 155 21.80 -5.84 15.62
CA GLN A 155 21.92 -5.16 16.90
C GLN A 155 21.82 -3.65 16.73
N ASP A 156 20.74 -3.08 17.26
CA ASP A 156 20.45 -1.64 17.34
C ASP A 156 20.83 -1.16 18.75
N GLY A 157 22.15 -1.12 19.00
CA GLY A 157 22.75 -0.79 20.30
C GLY A 157 22.31 -1.74 21.43
N ARG A 158 21.37 -1.30 22.26
CA ARG A 158 20.81 -2.06 23.40
C ARG A 158 19.67 -3.00 22.98
N ASN A 159 19.10 -2.80 21.80
CA ASN A 159 18.05 -3.64 21.26
C ASN A 159 18.63 -4.52 20.15
N MET A 160 17.96 -5.62 19.83
CA MET A 160 18.22 -6.38 18.60
C MET A 160 16.90 -6.61 17.88
N ILE A 161 16.89 -6.27 16.60
CA ILE A 161 15.68 -6.27 15.77
C ILE A 161 15.82 -7.26 14.61
N MET A 162 14.74 -7.97 14.34
CA MET A 162 14.55 -8.80 13.15
C MET A 162 13.18 -8.45 12.55
N VAL A 163 13.08 -8.39 11.22
CA VAL A 163 11.80 -8.10 10.55
C VAL A 163 11.39 -9.30 9.72
N LEU A 164 10.18 -9.80 9.99
CA LEU A 164 9.53 -10.89 9.28
C LEU A 164 8.45 -10.32 8.36
N GLY A 165 8.50 -10.71 7.10
CA GLY A 165 7.46 -10.45 6.09
C GLY A 165 6.59 -11.69 5.88
N PRO A 166 5.28 -11.55 5.64
CA PRO A 166 4.41 -12.69 5.34
C PRO A 166 4.68 -13.21 3.91
N THR A 167 4.75 -14.53 3.73
CA THR A 167 5.05 -15.14 2.42
C THR A 167 3.87 -15.00 1.45
N LYS A 168 2.63 -15.15 1.94
CA LYS A 168 1.42 -14.77 1.19
C LYS A 168 1.15 -13.27 1.36
N LYS A 169 0.92 -12.55 0.26
CA LYS A 169 0.56 -11.12 0.32
C LYS A 169 -0.80 -10.93 0.99
N LYS A 170 -0.99 -9.76 1.63
CA LYS A 170 -2.20 -9.42 2.38
C LYS A 170 -3.48 -9.37 1.52
N ALA A 171 -3.35 -9.23 0.20
CA ALA A 171 -4.47 -9.33 -0.75
C ALA A 171 -4.95 -10.79 -0.89
N ASP A 172 -4.03 -11.71 -1.19
CA ASP A 172 -4.31 -13.14 -1.32
C ASP A 172 -4.84 -13.75 -0.02
N GLN A 173 -4.22 -13.41 1.13
CA GLN A 173 -4.74 -13.77 2.47
C GLN A 173 -6.21 -13.36 2.66
N LYS A 174 -6.59 -12.14 2.22
CA LYS A 174 -7.96 -11.62 2.35
C LYS A 174 -8.93 -12.27 1.36
N LEU A 175 -8.45 -12.68 0.17
CA LEU A 175 -9.23 -13.44 -0.79
C LEU A 175 -9.46 -14.88 -0.31
N GLU A 176 -8.44 -15.55 0.23
CA GLU A 176 -8.57 -16.87 0.88
C GLU A 176 -9.54 -16.82 2.06
N GLN A 177 -9.40 -15.83 2.95
CA GLN A 177 -10.31 -15.65 4.09
C GLN A 177 -11.76 -15.38 3.65
N ARG A 178 -11.98 -14.55 2.60
CA ARG A 178 -13.34 -14.33 2.08
C ARG A 178 -13.90 -15.58 1.41
N ARG A 179 -13.08 -16.34 0.68
CA ARG A 179 -13.48 -17.61 0.04
C ARG A 179 -13.82 -18.67 1.08
N ALA A 180 -13.02 -18.79 2.14
CA ALA A 180 -13.27 -19.71 3.25
C ALA A 180 -14.57 -19.35 4.00
N ALA A 181 -14.79 -18.07 4.30
CA ALA A 181 -16.05 -17.61 4.90
C ALA A 181 -17.27 -17.85 3.99
N GLN A 182 -17.14 -17.63 2.68
CA GLN A 182 -18.21 -17.90 1.71
C GLN A 182 -18.48 -19.41 1.52
N ALA A 183 -17.46 -20.26 1.63
CA ALA A 183 -17.63 -21.71 1.60
C ALA A 183 -18.28 -22.22 2.90
N ALA A 184 -17.86 -21.72 4.06
CA ALA A 184 -18.44 -22.09 5.36
C ALA A 184 -19.91 -21.65 5.49
N ALA A 185 -20.26 -20.47 4.97
CA ALA A 185 -21.66 -20.00 4.94
C ALA A 185 -22.55 -20.90 4.08
N ARG A 186 -22.10 -21.29 2.88
CA ARG A 186 -22.83 -22.20 2.00
C ARG A 186 -22.99 -23.60 2.61
N ALA A 187 -21.92 -24.13 3.19
CA ALA A 187 -21.97 -25.43 3.87
C ALA A 187 -22.95 -25.41 5.07
N ALA A 188 -23.11 -24.27 5.75
CA ALA A 188 -24.14 -24.11 6.79
C ALA A 188 -25.55 -24.12 6.20
N GLU A 189 -25.84 -23.31 5.16
CA GLU A 189 -27.13 -23.35 4.43
C GLU A 189 -27.47 -24.76 3.90
N GLU A 190 -26.47 -25.51 3.43
CA GLU A 190 -26.61 -26.88 2.92
C GLU A 190 -26.83 -27.95 4.02
N THR A 191 -26.61 -27.62 5.31
CA THR A 191 -26.71 -28.57 6.44
C THR A 191 -28.03 -28.46 7.23
N GLU A 192 -28.84 -27.42 7.03
CA GLU A 192 -30.11 -27.22 7.76
C GLU A 192 -31.41 -27.90 7.23
N PRO A 193 -31.46 -28.76 6.17
CA PRO A 193 -32.74 -29.28 5.65
C PRO A 193 -33.25 -30.61 6.27
N GLU A 194 -32.63 -31.19 7.31
CA GLU A 194 -32.99 -32.55 7.80
C GLU A 194 -33.27 -32.67 9.31
N ALA A 195 -33.91 -31.66 9.92
CA ALA A 195 -34.25 -31.65 11.35
C ALA A 195 -35.76 -31.51 11.68
N SER A 196 -36.65 -31.66 10.69
CA SER A 196 -38.10 -31.40 10.86
C SER A 196 -39.00 -32.41 10.13
N ALA A 197 -38.89 -33.70 10.50
CA ALA A 197 -39.69 -34.78 9.91
C ALA A 197 -39.92 -36.00 10.84
N ALA A 198 -40.18 -35.79 12.15
CA ALA A 198 -40.50 -36.89 13.08
C ALA A 198 -41.49 -36.49 14.18
N ALA A 199 -42.70 -37.08 14.16
CA ALA A 199 -43.76 -37.01 15.17
C ALA A 199 -44.84 -38.07 14.83
N PRO A 200 -45.81 -38.40 15.72
CA PRO A 200 -45.93 -38.12 17.16
C PRO A 200 -46.10 -39.40 18.02
N GLU A 201 -46.23 -39.27 19.35
CA GLU A 201 -47.28 -39.95 20.16
C GLU A 201 -47.35 -39.40 21.61
N ALA A 202 -48.36 -39.81 22.39
CA ALA A 202 -48.77 -39.28 23.70
C ALA A 202 -49.01 -40.46 24.71
N PRO A 203 -49.53 -40.34 25.97
CA PRO A 203 -50.30 -39.23 26.57
C PRO A 203 -50.20 -38.97 28.12
N THR A 204 -51.05 -38.05 28.59
CA THR A 204 -51.69 -37.97 29.94
C THR A 204 -50.88 -37.62 31.21
N ALA A 205 -51.09 -36.39 31.74
CA ALA A 205 -51.59 -36.11 33.12
C ALA A 205 -51.91 -34.61 33.34
N VAL A 206 -52.80 -34.29 34.29
CA VAL A 206 -53.29 -32.94 34.70
C VAL A 206 -53.74 -32.98 36.19
N PRO A 207 -54.04 -31.87 36.92
CA PRO A 207 -54.02 -30.42 36.60
C PRO A 207 -53.12 -29.59 37.58
N VAL A 208 -53.17 -28.25 37.68
CA VAL A 208 -54.06 -27.43 38.57
C VAL A 208 -54.04 -25.93 38.13
N ARG A 209 -55.01 -25.14 38.61
CA ARG A 209 -55.36 -23.73 38.27
C ARG A 209 -54.35 -22.69 38.85
N THR A 210 -54.35 -21.39 38.48
CA THR A 210 -55.35 -20.36 38.88
C THR A 210 -55.25 -19.00 38.14
N GLU A 211 -56.44 -18.47 37.80
CA GLU A 211 -56.85 -17.07 37.48
C GLU A 211 -56.29 -16.25 36.27
N ALA A 212 -57.10 -15.24 35.94
CA ALA A 212 -57.12 -14.28 34.81
C ALA A 212 -57.98 -13.07 35.29
N PRO A 213 -58.46 -12.08 34.49
CA PRO A 213 -58.21 -11.69 33.08
C PRO A 213 -57.25 -10.44 33.03
N VAL A 214 -57.27 -9.42 32.16
CA VAL A 214 -58.21 -8.87 31.14
C VAL A 214 -57.43 -8.25 29.96
N ALA A 215 -58.13 -8.02 28.84
CA ALA A 215 -57.66 -7.41 27.59
C ALA A 215 -58.40 -6.04 27.37
N PRO A 216 -58.59 -5.42 26.16
CA PRO A 216 -58.26 -5.84 24.78
C PRO A 216 -57.73 -4.75 23.80
N ALA A 217 -57.52 -5.18 22.54
CA ALA A 217 -57.58 -4.40 21.28
C ALA A 217 -56.45 -3.36 21.00
N ALA A 218 -55.95 -3.16 19.77
CA ALA A 218 -56.03 -3.87 18.47
C ALA A 218 -54.84 -3.34 17.58
N THR A 219 -54.61 -3.63 16.28
CA THR A 219 -55.37 -4.31 15.19
C THR A 219 -54.37 -4.87 14.14
N ALA A 220 -54.83 -5.66 13.17
CA ALA A 220 -54.09 -6.12 11.97
C ALA A 220 -55.08 -6.31 10.80
N PRO A 221 -54.70 -6.80 9.59
CA PRO A 221 -53.39 -6.87 8.91
C PRO A 221 -53.44 -6.16 7.51
N SER A 222 -52.45 -6.39 6.63
CA SER A 222 -52.67 -6.94 5.27
C SER A 222 -51.41 -6.87 4.38
N ALA A 223 -51.24 -7.89 3.53
CA ALA A 223 -50.41 -7.88 2.31
C ALA A 223 -51.20 -8.59 1.20
N PRO A 224 -50.96 -8.28 -0.09
CA PRO A 224 -50.32 -9.31 -0.91
C PRO A 224 -49.37 -8.79 -2.01
N ALA A 225 -48.66 -9.73 -2.63
CA ALA A 225 -47.91 -9.61 -3.89
C ALA A 225 -48.83 -10.07 -5.08
N PRO A 226 -48.39 -10.39 -6.33
CA PRO A 226 -47.02 -10.39 -6.90
C PRO A 226 -46.91 -9.91 -8.39
N ALA A 227 -45.71 -10.15 -8.98
CA ALA A 227 -45.45 -10.69 -10.33
C ALA A 227 -44.84 -9.80 -11.45
N VAL A 228 -43.87 -10.42 -12.15
CA VAL A 228 -43.32 -10.19 -13.52
C VAL A 228 -42.69 -8.81 -13.86
N ALA A 229 -41.72 -8.68 -14.78
CA ALA A 229 -41.16 -9.64 -15.75
C ALA A 229 -39.62 -9.55 -15.90
N ALA A 230 -39.00 -10.55 -16.53
CA ALA A 230 -37.62 -10.49 -17.06
C ALA A 230 -37.61 -9.96 -18.52
N PRO A 231 -36.43 -9.71 -19.11
CA PRO A 231 -35.88 -10.74 -20.01
C PRO A 231 -34.35 -10.94 -19.90
N ALA A 232 -33.83 -11.93 -20.64
CA ALA A 232 -32.42 -12.33 -20.69
C ALA A 232 -31.87 -12.30 -22.16
N PRO A 233 -30.81 -13.03 -22.59
CA PRO A 233 -29.60 -12.31 -23.03
C PRO A 233 -29.04 -12.65 -24.43
N ALA A 234 -28.19 -11.75 -24.95
CA ALA A 234 -27.20 -12.01 -26.00
C ALA A 234 -25.95 -11.14 -25.70
N ALA A 235 -24.68 -11.60 -25.64
CA ALA A 235 -23.90 -12.60 -26.38
C ALA A 235 -22.99 -11.98 -27.47
N ALA A 236 -21.83 -11.45 -27.05
CA ALA A 236 -20.63 -11.25 -27.88
C ALA A 236 -19.37 -11.17 -26.99
N ALA A 237 -18.28 -11.83 -27.40
CA ALA A 237 -16.94 -11.70 -26.80
C ALA A 237 -15.99 -11.03 -27.84
N PRO A 238 -14.78 -10.59 -27.44
CA PRO A 238 -13.65 -11.51 -27.46
C PRO A 238 -12.67 -11.38 -26.26
N ALA A 239 -11.64 -12.23 -26.24
CA ALA A 239 -10.73 -12.45 -25.12
C ALA A 239 -9.50 -11.51 -25.09
N PRO A 240 -8.86 -11.30 -23.91
CA PRO A 240 -7.60 -10.57 -23.81
C PRO A 240 -6.38 -11.44 -24.18
N ALA A 241 -5.62 -11.04 -25.19
CA ALA A 241 -4.31 -11.61 -25.49
C ALA A 241 -3.19 -10.88 -24.71
N ALA A 242 -2.22 -11.62 -24.19
CA ALA A 242 -1.09 -11.08 -23.43
C ALA A 242 0.15 -10.86 -24.30
N ALA A 243 0.84 -9.73 -24.14
CA ALA A 243 2.21 -9.55 -24.64
C ALA A 243 2.97 -8.42 -23.91
N ALA A 244 3.88 -8.82 -23.02
CA ALA A 244 5.11 -8.10 -22.68
C ALA A 244 6.12 -9.16 -22.17
N PRO A 245 7.45 -8.97 -22.25
CA PRO A 245 8.17 -7.77 -22.72
C PRO A 245 9.08 -8.06 -23.94
N ALA A 246 9.79 -7.03 -24.41
CA ALA A 246 11.02 -7.19 -25.20
C ALA A 246 12.02 -6.09 -24.83
N ALA A 247 13.31 -6.42 -24.81
CA ALA A 247 14.41 -5.48 -24.56
C ALA A 247 15.64 -5.87 -25.39
N ALA A 248 16.49 -4.87 -25.64
CA ALA A 248 17.83 -4.97 -26.25
C ALA A 248 17.95 -5.31 -27.75
N ALA A 249 19.16 -5.05 -28.25
CA ALA A 249 19.73 -5.37 -29.57
C ALA A 249 19.20 -4.63 -30.82
N ALA A 250 20.11 -3.88 -31.46
CA ALA A 250 20.09 -3.63 -32.91
C ALA A 250 20.60 -4.89 -33.65
N PRO A 251 20.40 -5.04 -34.98
CA PRO A 251 21.38 -4.43 -35.90
C PRO A 251 20.88 -4.05 -37.32
N ALA A 252 21.81 -3.47 -38.08
CA ALA A 252 21.98 -3.55 -39.55
C ALA A 252 20.96 -2.86 -40.50
N ALA A 253 21.50 -2.45 -41.65
CA ALA A 253 20.78 -1.85 -42.77
C ALA A 253 21.28 -2.45 -44.11
N PRO A 254 20.43 -2.54 -45.14
CA PRO A 254 20.81 -2.70 -46.55
C PRO A 254 20.48 -1.43 -47.38
N ALA A 255 20.97 -1.22 -48.60
CA ALA A 255 22.18 -1.69 -49.31
C ALA A 255 22.34 -0.85 -50.60
N ALA A 256 23.55 -0.59 -51.08
CA ALA A 256 23.80 0.02 -52.40
C ALA A 256 25.21 -0.28 -52.96
N ASP A 257 25.25 -0.53 -54.27
CA ASP A 257 26.32 -0.45 -55.27
C ASP A 257 27.72 -1.12 -55.22
N ALA A 258 28.02 -1.71 -56.40
CA ALA A 258 29.28 -1.78 -57.17
C ALA A 258 30.61 -2.36 -56.62
N ALA A 259 31.03 -3.46 -57.28
CA ALA A 259 32.37 -3.90 -57.73
C ALA A 259 33.63 -3.05 -57.39
N GLU A 260 34.83 -3.60 -57.12
CA GLU A 260 35.59 -4.54 -57.98
C GLU A 260 36.88 -5.08 -57.29
N ALA A 261 37.48 -6.14 -57.86
CA ALA A 261 38.88 -6.60 -57.78
C ALA A 261 39.51 -7.27 -56.53
N SER A 262 40.14 -8.41 -56.83
CA SER A 262 41.37 -8.98 -56.23
C SER A 262 41.36 -9.82 -54.93
N ARG A 263 42.15 -10.90 -55.00
CA ARG A 263 42.41 -12.00 -54.04
C ARG A 263 43.92 -11.97 -53.64
N PRO A 264 44.48 -12.95 -52.88
CA PRO A 264 44.08 -13.51 -51.57
C PRO A 264 45.29 -13.61 -50.58
N ALA A 265 45.07 -13.99 -49.32
CA ALA A 265 46.00 -14.83 -48.51
C ALA A 265 45.42 -15.26 -47.15
N ALA A 266 45.97 -16.33 -46.57
CA ALA A 266 45.79 -16.85 -45.20
C ALA A 266 47.14 -17.46 -44.72
N PRO A 267 47.33 -18.01 -43.50
CA PRO A 267 46.42 -18.18 -42.35
C PRO A 267 47.01 -17.70 -40.98
N ARG A 268 46.40 -18.12 -39.85
CA ARG A 268 46.89 -17.96 -38.46
C ARG A 268 48.08 -18.91 -38.15
N PRO A 269 48.87 -18.70 -37.06
CA PRO A 269 48.56 -19.44 -35.80
C PRO A 269 49.01 -18.80 -34.45
N ALA A 270 48.56 -19.44 -33.36
CA ALA A 270 49.20 -19.60 -32.04
C ALA A 270 49.43 -18.41 -31.06
N SER A 271 49.16 -18.69 -29.77
CA SER A 271 49.67 -17.96 -28.58
C SER A 271 50.70 -18.84 -27.84
N PRO A 272 51.55 -18.28 -26.95
CA PRO A 272 51.42 -18.65 -25.53
C PRO A 272 51.66 -17.49 -24.53
N ARG A 273 51.81 -17.84 -23.24
CA ARG A 273 51.79 -16.98 -22.03
C ARG A 273 53.15 -16.30 -21.69
N PRO A 274 53.17 -15.32 -20.74
CA PRO A 274 54.30 -14.40 -20.53
C PRO A 274 55.26 -14.76 -19.37
N PRO A 275 56.46 -14.13 -19.32
CA PRO A 275 57.29 -13.98 -18.12
C PRO A 275 57.05 -12.63 -17.38
N ALA A 276 57.54 -12.54 -16.13
CA ALA A 276 57.39 -11.40 -15.22
C ALA A 276 58.68 -10.52 -15.16
N PRO A 277 58.75 -9.43 -14.36
CA PRO A 277 59.54 -8.24 -14.71
C PRO A 277 61.01 -8.23 -14.27
N ARG A 278 61.80 -7.34 -14.88
CA ARG A 278 63.15 -6.93 -14.46
C ARG A 278 63.25 -5.40 -14.47
N ALA A 279 64.04 -4.82 -13.57
CA ALA A 279 63.90 -3.42 -13.15
C ALA A 279 65.07 -2.49 -13.53
N ALA A 280 64.85 -1.19 -13.28
CA ALA A 280 65.80 -0.06 -13.26
C ALA A 280 66.29 0.51 -14.62
N PRO A 281 66.73 1.80 -14.69
CA PRO A 281 66.53 2.91 -13.74
C PRO A 281 66.02 4.24 -14.36
N ALA A 282 65.55 5.12 -13.47
CA ALA A 282 65.45 6.59 -13.53
C ALA A 282 65.67 7.34 -14.87
N ARG A 283 64.65 8.13 -15.26
CA ARG A 283 64.83 9.44 -15.91
C ARG A 283 64.01 10.53 -15.19
N THR A 284 64.54 11.74 -15.28
CA THR A 284 64.18 12.97 -14.54
C THR A 284 62.69 13.28 -14.52
N ALA A 285 62.15 13.61 -13.35
CA ALA A 285 60.79 14.12 -13.22
C ALA A 285 60.71 15.59 -13.66
N GLN A 286 59.74 15.92 -14.52
CA GLN A 286 59.28 17.28 -14.76
C GLN A 286 57.81 17.37 -14.30
N ALA A 287 57.47 18.40 -13.54
CA ALA A 287 56.24 18.41 -12.74
C ALA A 287 54.98 18.64 -13.60
N ALA A 288 54.02 17.71 -13.52
CA ALA A 288 52.65 17.94 -13.97
C ALA A 288 51.81 18.54 -12.83
N PRO A 289 50.91 19.50 -13.11
CA PRO A 289 50.08 20.15 -12.09
C PRO A 289 49.03 19.20 -11.51
N ALA A 290 48.72 19.36 -10.22
CA ALA A 290 47.73 18.54 -9.52
C ALA A 290 46.29 18.81 -9.99
N PRO A 291 45.39 17.80 -9.96
CA PRO A 291 43.98 17.99 -10.28
C PRO A 291 43.31 18.92 -9.25
N ALA A 292 42.69 20.00 -9.73
CA ALA A 292 42.05 20.99 -8.87
C ALA A 292 40.92 20.37 -8.03
N ALA A 293 40.95 20.60 -6.71
CA ALA A 293 39.89 20.18 -5.82
C ALA A 293 38.58 20.91 -6.16
N ARG A 294 37.46 20.17 -6.21
CA ARG A 294 36.14 20.79 -6.32
C ARG A 294 35.88 21.68 -5.09
N PRO A 295 35.39 22.92 -5.23
CA PRO A 295 35.06 23.75 -4.08
C PRO A 295 33.97 23.08 -3.25
N ALA A 296 34.19 22.98 -1.94
CA ALA A 296 33.19 22.47 -1.02
C ALA A 296 32.00 23.44 -0.94
N ALA A 297 30.77 22.91 -0.97
CA ALA A 297 29.58 23.72 -0.76
C ALA A 297 29.63 24.38 0.64
N PRO A 298 29.22 25.66 0.79
CA PRO A 298 29.22 26.32 2.08
C PRO A 298 28.29 25.60 3.06
N ARG A 299 28.78 25.37 4.29
CA ARG A 299 27.95 24.86 5.38
C ARG A 299 26.82 25.86 5.66
N PRO A 300 25.56 25.42 5.83
CA PRO A 300 24.52 26.31 6.35
C PRO A 300 24.92 26.79 7.76
N ALA A 301 24.79 28.09 8.01
CA ALA A 301 25.02 28.66 9.33
C ALA A 301 23.99 28.13 10.35
N PRO A 302 24.35 28.00 11.64
CA PRO A 302 23.36 27.70 12.67
C PRO A 302 22.33 28.83 12.73
N ALA A 303 21.04 28.49 12.58
CA ALA A 303 19.97 29.46 12.69
C ALA A 303 19.98 30.12 14.08
N SER A 304 19.78 31.44 14.12
CA SER A 304 19.69 32.20 15.37
C SER A 304 18.55 31.67 16.24
N ALA A 305 18.87 31.32 17.49
CA ALA A 305 17.89 30.79 18.43
C ALA A 305 16.92 31.89 18.88
N THR A 306 15.72 31.92 18.27
CA THR A 306 14.61 32.74 18.77
C THR A 306 14.32 32.36 20.24
N PRO A 307 14.34 33.30 21.20
CA PRO A 307 14.08 32.97 22.58
C PRO A 307 12.65 32.46 22.76
N LYS A 308 12.52 31.23 23.24
CA LYS A 308 11.23 30.59 23.56
C LYS A 308 10.52 31.43 24.64
N PRO A 309 9.22 31.79 24.47
CA PRO A 309 8.51 32.55 25.49
C PRO A 309 8.45 31.76 26.81
N PRO A 310 8.56 32.44 27.97
CA PRO A 310 8.55 31.78 29.27
C PRO A 310 7.21 31.09 29.52
N ALA A 311 7.26 29.93 30.18
CA ALA A 311 6.04 29.21 30.54
C ALA A 311 5.18 30.02 31.53
N PRO A 312 3.83 29.96 31.43
CA PRO A 312 2.97 30.62 32.40
C PRO A 312 3.23 30.08 33.81
N ARG A 313 3.26 30.98 34.80
CA ARG A 313 3.44 30.60 36.20
C ARG A 313 2.30 29.66 36.63
N PRO A 314 2.56 28.61 37.42
CA PRO A 314 1.49 27.80 37.99
C PRO A 314 0.62 28.68 38.90
N ALA A 315 -0.70 28.53 38.78
CA ALA A 315 -1.66 29.25 39.62
C ALA A 315 -1.42 28.96 41.12
N PRO A 316 -1.65 29.93 42.01
CA PRO A 316 -1.54 29.68 43.45
C PRO A 316 -2.54 28.61 43.86
N ARG A 317 -2.07 27.60 44.60
CA ARG A 317 -2.96 26.59 45.20
C ARG A 317 -3.95 27.30 46.13
N PRO A 318 -5.25 26.95 46.11
CA PRO A 318 -6.19 27.49 47.08
C PRO A 318 -5.71 27.13 48.50
N ARG A 319 -5.75 28.10 49.41
CA ARG A 319 -5.53 27.83 50.83
C ARG A 319 -6.65 26.91 51.33
N PRO A 320 -6.37 25.90 52.17
CA PRO A 320 -7.44 25.20 52.86
C PRO A 320 -8.20 26.22 53.72
N GLN A 321 -9.53 26.25 53.60
CA GLN A 321 -10.36 26.92 54.59
C GLN A 321 -10.21 26.17 55.91
N ALA A 322 -9.98 26.89 57.00
CA ALA A 322 -10.18 26.32 58.33
C ALA A 322 -11.68 26.04 58.52
N PRO A 323 -12.06 24.95 59.21
CA PRO A 323 -13.47 24.70 59.53
C PRO A 323 -13.98 25.83 60.44
N GLY A 324 -14.84 26.69 59.89
CA GLY A 324 -15.56 27.69 60.67
C GLY A 324 -16.51 26.99 61.64
N GLN A 325 -16.53 27.45 62.89
CA GLN A 325 -17.47 26.96 63.89
C GLN A 325 -18.87 27.42 63.52
N SER A 326 -19.80 26.47 63.31
CA SER A 326 -21.23 26.73 63.38
C SER A 326 -21.70 26.54 64.82
N GLY A 327 -22.10 27.64 65.45
CA GLY A 327 -23.13 27.60 66.50
C GLY A 327 -24.53 27.58 65.88
#